data_AF-A0A1U9XFP7-F1
#
_entry.id   AF-A0A1U9XFP7-F1
#
_cell.length_a   1.000
_cell.length_b   1.000
_cell.length_c   1.000
_cell.angle_alpha   90.00
_cell.angle_beta   90.00
_cell.angle_gamma   90.00
#
_symmetry.space_group_name_H-M   'P 1'
#
loop_
_entity.id
_entity.type
_entity.pdbx_description
1 polymer ?
#
loop_
_entity_poly.entity_id
_entity_poly.type
_entity_poly.pdbx_seq_one_letter_code
_entity_poly.pdbx_strand_id
1 'polypeptide(L)'
;MQINSSHIPNLKKLGVIKDKSELIDNPCLNIQIGAWILATHFQKCGINWSCLGSYNAGFKESNEQKRIKYARYVYNKYMVR
;
A
#
# COMPACT_ATOMS: atom_id res chain seq x y z
N MET A 1 0.83 7.03 4.56
CA MET A 1 0.78 5.62 4.13
C MET A 1 2.08 5.08 3.51
N GLN A 2 3.23 5.80 3.56
CA GLN A 2 4.55 5.29 3.11
C GLN A 2 4.52 4.62 1.72
N ILE A 3 4.03 5.34 0.71
CA ILE A 3 3.89 4.84 -0.66
C ILE A 3 5.29 4.60 -1.26
N ASN A 4 5.51 3.42 -1.83
CA ASN A 4 6.79 3.09 -2.47
C ASN A 4 7.02 3.95 -3.72
N SER A 5 8.26 4.41 -3.94
CA SER A 5 8.62 5.25 -5.09
C SER A 5 8.40 4.56 -6.44
N SER A 6 8.28 3.23 -6.48
CA SER A 6 7.92 2.46 -7.67
C SER A 6 6.56 2.84 -8.27
N HIS A 7 5.65 3.42 -7.47
CA HIS A 7 4.35 3.89 -7.96
C HIS A 7 4.43 5.27 -8.64
N ILE A 8 5.49 6.06 -8.38
CA ILE A 8 5.60 7.46 -8.82
C ILE A 8 5.48 7.61 -10.34
N PRO A 9 6.16 6.81 -11.19
CA PRO A 9 6.05 6.97 -12.64
C PRO A 9 4.61 6.82 -13.14
N ASN A 10 3.86 5.85 -12.59
CA ASN A 10 2.47 5.63 -12.97
C ASN A 10 1.55 6.73 -12.43
N LEU A 11 1.77 7.19 -11.19
CA LEU A 11 1.00 8.31 -10.62
C LEU A 11 1.19 9.60 -11.41
N LYS A 12 2.42 9.88 -11.88
CA LYS A 12 2.69 11.01 -12.79
C LYS A 12 2.00 10.83 -14.14
N LYS A 13 2.08 9.63 -14.73
CA LYS A 13 1.42 9.32 -16.01
C LYS A 13 -0.10 9.49 -15.95
N LEU A 14 -0.72 9.15 -14.82
CA LEU A 14 -2.15 9.33 -14.58
C LEU A 14 -2.55 10.78 -14.24
N GLY A 15 -1.59 11.69 -14.09
CA GLY A 15 -1.86 13.07 -13.69
C GLY A 15 -2.31 13.23 -12.23
N VAL A 16 -2.16 12.20 -11.41
CA VAL A 16 -2.56 12.21 -9.99
C VAL A 16 -1.59 13.05 -9.14
N ILE A 17 -0.30 13.04 -9.52
CA ILE A 17 0.74 13.89 -8.93
C ILE A 17 1.62 14.45 -10.05
N LYS A 18 2.23 15.60 -9.81
CA LYS A 18 3.27 16.21 -10.66
C LYS A 18 4.66 15.91 -10.09
N ASP A 19 4.81 15.89 -8.77
CA ASP A 19 6.05 15.53 -8.07
C ASP A 19 5.85 14.54 -6.92
N LYS A 20 6.93 13.82 -6.55
CA LYS A 20 6.93 12.90 -5.41
C LYS A 20 6.72 13.63 -4.07
N SER A 21 7.12 14.90 -3.97
CA SER A 21 6.97 15.70 -2.75
C SER A 21 5.51 15.87 -2.36
N GLU A 22 4.59 15.87 -3.33
CA GLU A 22 3.14 15.93 -3.05
C GLU A 22 2.65 14.74 -2.22
N LEU A 23 3.31 13.58 -2.30
CA LEU A 23 2.99 12.46 -1.40
C LEU A 23 3.50 12.68 0.03
N ILE A 24 4.43 13.58 0.26
CA ILE A 24 4.99 13.89 1.58
C ILE A 24 4.26 15.09 2.18
N ASP A 25 4.08 16.13 1.38
CA ASP A 25 3.60 17.45 1.80
C ASP A 25 2.06 17.53 1.87
N ASN A 26 1.35 16.62 1.19
CA ASN A 26 -0.11 16.53 1.22
C ASN A 26 -0.58 15.22 1.88
N PRO A 27 -0.86 15.23 3.20
CA PRO A 27 -1.29 14.04 3.92
C PRO A 27 -2.60 13.44 3.41
N CYS A 28 -3.55 14.27 2.97
CA CYS A 28 -4.84 13.80 2.45
C CYS A 28 -4.64 13.02 1.15
N LEU A 29 -3.87 13.59 0.22
CA LEU A 29 -3.51 12.94 -1.03
C LEU A 29 -2.74 11.64 -0.79
N ASN A 30 -1.80 11.65 0.16
CA ASN A 30 -1.05 10.47 0.54
C ASN A 30 -1.95 9.33 1.06
N ILE A 31 -2.94 9.64 1.89
CA ILE A 31 -3.89 8.64 2.41
C ILE A 31 -4.80 8.13 1.28
N GLN A 32 -5.32 9.02 0.43
CA GLN A 32 -6.19 8.62 -0.69
C GLN A 32 -5.46 7.70 -1.67
N ILE A 33 -4.23 8.05 -2.06
CA ILE A 33 -3.44 7.23 -2.98
C ILE A 33 -3.04 5.92 -2.32
N GLY A 34 -2.63 5.93 -1.04
CA GLY A 34 -2.29 4.71 -0.32
C GLY A 34 -3.48 3.75 -0.20
N ALA A 35 -4.67 4.28 0.07
CA ALA A 35 -5.91 3.49 0.10
C ALA A 35 -6.28 2.94 -1.29
N TRP A 36 -6.13 3.75 -2.35
CA TRP A 36 -6.36 3.31 -3.72
C TRP A 36 -5.41 2.18 -4.12
N ILE A 37 -4.10 2.31 -3.84
CA ILE A 37 -3.12 1.25 -4.09
C ILE A 37 -3.51 -0.02 -3.32
N LEU A 38 -3.83 0.07 -2.03
CA LEU A 38 -4.28 -1.08 -1.24
C LEU A 38 -5.53 -1.74 -1.84
N ALA A 39 -6.49 -0.95 -2.34
CA ALA A 39 -7.67 -1.48 -3.01
C ALA A 39 -7.32 -2.27 -4.28
N THR A 40 -6.35 -1.80 -5.08
CA THR A 40 -5.88 -2.57 -6.26
C THR A 40 -5.25 -3.91 -5.88
N HIS A 41 -4.62 -4.00 -4.71
CA HIS A 41 -4.10 -5.27 -4.20
C HIS A 41 -5.25 -6.21 -3.82
N PHE A 42 -6.27 -5.70 -3.12
CA PHE A 42 -7.47 -6.50 -2.78
C PHE A 42 -8.25 -6.97 -4.00
N GLN A 43 -8.31 -6.18 -5.07
CA GLN A 43 -8.92 -6.63 -6.34
C GLN A 43 -8.20 -7.84 -6.93
N LYS A 44 -6.90 -8.03 -6.65
CA LYS A 44 -6.11 -9.13 -7.20
C LYS A 44 -6.21 -10.42 -6.38
N CYS A 45 -6.28 -10.34 -5.04
CA CYS A 45 -6.25 -11.52 -4.15
C CYS A 45 -7.41 -11.63 -3.15
N GLY A 46 -8.44 -10.80 -3.30
CA GLY A 46 -9.55 -10.72 -2.36
C GLY A 46 -9.18 -10.04 -1.05
N ILE A 47 -10.19 -9.74 -0.23
CA ILE A 47 -9.99 -9.05 1.05
C ILE A 47 -9.59 -10.09 2.10
N ASN A 48 -8.30 -10.13 2.45
CA ASN A 48 -7.78 -10.95 3.53
C ASN A 48 -6.43 -10.41 4.04
N TRP A 49 -5.97 -10.93 5.19
CA TRP A 49 -4.74 -10.49 5.85
C TRP A 49 -3.48 -10.72 5.00
N SER A 50 -3.37 -11.85 4.32
CA SER A 50 -2.21 -12.13 3.44
C SER A 50 -2.15 -11.12 2.29
N CYS A 51 -3.32 -10.80 1.71
CA CYS A 51 -3.47 -9.81 0.66
C CYS A 51 -3.13 -8.40 1.16
N LEU A 52 -3.54 -8.02 2.37
CA LEU A 52 -3.12 -6.76 3.00
C LEU A 52 -1.58 -6.68 3.10
N GLY A 53 -0.93 -7.77 3.50
CA GLY A 53 0.53 -7.89 3.56
C GLY A 53 1.24 -7.57 2.24
N SER A 54 0.56 -7.79 1.10
CA SER A 54 1.12 -7.50 -0.23
C SER A 54 1.31 -6.01 -0.48
N TYR A 55 0.62 -5.10 0.23
CA TYR A 55 0.87 -3.66 0.13
C TYR A 55 2.31 -3.30 0.49
N ASN A 56 2.86 -3.97 1.52
CA ASN A 56 4.23 -3.75 1.97
C ASN A 56 5.27 -4.58 1.20
N ALA A 57 4.94 -5.83 0.86
CA ALA A 57 5.92 -6.78 0.35
C ALA A 57 5.70 -7.21 -1.12
N GLY A 58 4.59 -6.82 -1.76
CA GLY A 58 4.25 -7.23 -3.12
C GLY A 58 3.87 -8.72 -3.27
N PHE A 59 3.67 -9.12 -4.52
CA PHE A 59 3.07 -10.42 -4.89
C PHE A 59 4.03 -11.56 -5.14
N LYS A 60 5.35 -11.34 -5.11
CA LYS A 60 6.32 -12.43 -5.33
C LYS A 60 6.08 -13.55 -4.30
N GLU A 61 6.18 -14.80 -4.72
CA GLU A 61 6.00 -15.96 -3.84
C GLU A 61 6.98 -15.93 -2.66
N SER A 62 8.24 -15.59 -2.94
CA SER A 62 9.29 -15.42 -1.92
C SER A 62 9.02 -14.33 -0.87
N ASN A 63 7.98 -13.52 -1.05
CA ASN A 63 7.57 -12.50 -0.08
C ASN A 63 6.42 -12.95 0.85
N GLU A 64 5.94 -14.19 0.75
CA GLU A 64 4.83 -14.69 1.58
C GLU A 64 5.05 -14.47 3.09
N GLN A 65 6.22 -14.85 3.61
CA GLN A 65 6.53 -14.65 5.02
C GLN A 65 6.54 -13.17 5.41
N LYS A 66 7.01 -12.28 4.52
CA LYS A 66 7.01 -10.82 4.75
C LYS A 66 5.58 -10.28 4.75
N ARG A 67 4.71 -10.76 3.85
CA ARG A 67 3.29 -10.39 3.82
C ARG A 67 2.61 -10.76 5.14
N ILE A 68 2.80 -12.00 5.61
CA ILE A 68 2.22 -12.48 6.87
C ILE A 68 2.76 -11.68 8.06
N LYS A 69 4.08 -11.42 8.10
CA LYS A 69 4.70 -10.62 9.17
C LYS A 69 4.10 -9.22 9.27
N TYR A 70 3.98 -8.52 8.13
CA TYR A 70 3.38 -7.20 8.08
C TYR A 70 1.89 -7.22 8.44
N ALA A 71 1.14 -8.19 7.93
CA ALA A 71 -0.28 -8.34 8.23
C ALA A 71 -0.55 -8.56 9.73
N ARG A 72 0.26 -9.39 10.40
CA ARG A 72 0.19 -9.57 11.86
C ARG A 72 0.49 -8.28 12.63
N TYR A 73 1.49 -7.51 12.19
CA TYR A 73 1.79 -6.21 12.77
C TYR A 73 0.58 -5.26 12.68
N VAL A 74 -0.04 -5.16 11.50
CA VAL A 74 -1.24 -4.32 11.30
C VAL A 74 -2.43 -4.83 12.11
N TYR A 75 -2.66 -6.15 12.13
CA TYR A 75 -3.72 -6.77 12.92
C TYR A 75 -3.62 -6.39 14.40
N ASN A 76 -2.43 -6.52 14.98
CA ASN A 76 -2.20 -6.18 16.39
C ASN A 76 -2.47 -4.69 16.66
N LYS A 77 -2.15 -3.80 15.72
CA LYS A 77 -2.47 -2.36 15.87
C LYS A 77 -3.96 -2.07 15.69
N TYR A 78 -4.66 -2.83 14.84
CA TYR A 78 -6.08 -2.67 14.60
C TYR A 78 -6.95 -3.18 15.76
N MET A 79 -6.53 -4.26 16.41
CA MET A 79 -7.26 -4.89 17.53
C MET A 79 -7.09 -4.18 18.87
N VAL A 80 -6.02 -3.40 19.07
CA VAL A 80 -5.77 -2.64 20.31
C VAL A 80 -6.57 -1.33 20.30
N ARG A 81 -7.84 -1.39 19.92
CA ARG A 81 -8.80 -0.30 20.09
C ARG A 81 -9.44 -0.39 21.46
#